data_AF-A0A959SJ63-F1
#
_entry.id   AF-A0A959SJ63-F1
#
_cell.length_a   1.000
_cell.length_b   1.000
_cell.length_c   1.000
_cell.angle_alpha   90.00
_cell.angle_beta   90.00
_cell.angle_gamma   90.00
#
_symmetry.space_group_name_H-M   'P 1'
#
loop_
_entity.id
_entity.type
_entity.pdbx_description
1 polymer ?
#
loop_
_entity_poly.entity_id
_entity_poly.type
_entity_poly.pdbx_seq_one_letter_code
_entity_poly.pdbx_strand_id
1 'polypeptide(L)' 'MKKIIGLVLWLVAFLLPFRYAILDTEDLVREDGTIDNMTGLISFLAMLALFFIGYALIDGSSKQGQEAHGH' A
#
# COMPACT_ATOMS: atom_id res chain seq x y z
N MET A 1 4.27 0.83 21.22
CA MET A 1 3.00 0.09 21.03
C MET A 1 2.15 0.66 19.89
N LYS A 2 1.70 1.93 19.92
CA LYS A 2 0.87 2.53 18.85
C LYS A 2 1.50 2.46 17.44
N LYS A 3 2.82 2.66 17.34
CA LYS A 3 3.58 2.55 16.07
C LYS A 3 3.53 1.13 15.46
N ILE A 4 3.59 0.09 16.30
CA ILE A 4 3.54 -1.31 15.86
C ILE A 4 2.15 -1.65 15.33
N ILE A 5 1.10 -1.20 16.03
CA ILE A 5 -0.29 -1.41 15.61
C ILE A 5 -0.55 -0.73 14.25
N GLY A 6 -0.07 0.51 14.08
CA GLY A 6 -0.17 1.23 12.80
C GLY A 6 0.57 0.51 11.66
N LEU A 7 1.76 -0.02 11.93
CA LEU A 7 2.54 -0.79 10.95
C LEU A 7 1.84 -2.10 10.56
N VAL A 8 1.30 -2.83 11.53
CA VAL A 8 0.56 -4.08 11.27
C VAL A 8 -0.70 -3.81 10.45
N LEU A 9 -1.47 -2.77 10.81
CA LEU A 9 -2.65 -2.37 10.03
C LEU A 9 -2.29 -1.92 8.61
N TRP A 10 -1.17 -1.21 8.46
CA TRP A 10 -0.68 -0.81 7.14
C TRP A 10 -0.28 -2.03 6.29
N LEU A 11 0.43 -3.01 6.86
CA LEU A 11 0.78 -4.25 6.17
C LEU A 11 -0.46 -5.05 5.75
N VAL A 12 -1.45 -5.16 6.63
CA VAL A 12 -2.73 -5.83 6.30
C VAL A 12 -3.46 -5.08 5.19
N ALA A 13 -3.50 -3.75 5.24
CA ALA A 13 -4.08 -2.93 4.18
C ALA A 13 -3.32 -3.05 2.85
N PHE A 14 -2.00 -3.24 2.88
CA PHE A 14 -1.16 -3.44 1.69
C PHE A 14 -1.35 -4.80 1.02
N LEU A 15 -1.62 -5.85 1.81
CA LEU A 15 -1.85 -7.21 1.29
C LEU A 15 -3.10 -7.33 0.41
N LEU A 16 -4.14 -6.55 0.70
CA LEU A 16 -5.38 -6.54 -0.08
C LEU A 16 -5.15 -6.19 -1.57
N PRO A 17 -4.61 -5.01 -1.91
CA PRO A 17 -4.34 -4.68 -3.31
C PRO A 17 -3.20 -5.50 -3.91
N PHE A 18 -2.24 -5.97 -3.10
CA PHE A 18 -1.14 -6.82 -3.59
C PHE A 18 -1.68 -8.10 -4.26
N ARG A 19 -2.69 -8.74 -3.65
CA ARG A 19 -3.33 -9.93 -4.22
C ARG A 19 -3.89 -9.65 -5.61
N TYR A 20 -4.74 -8.62 -5.74
CA TYR A 20 -5.41 -8.32 -7.00
C TYR A 20 -4.48 -7.72 -8.07
N ALA A 21 -3.41 -7.03 -7.65
CA ALA A 21 -2.46 -6.42 -8.58
C ALA A 21 -1.44 -7.43 -9.14
N ILE A 22 -1.06 -8.43 -8.34
CA ILE A 22 0.10 -9.30 -8.64
C ILE A 22 -0.26 -10.79 -8.69
N LEU A 23 -1.20 -11.27 -7.88
CA LEU A 23 -1.49 -12.70 -7.75
C LEU A 23 -2.71 -13.15 -8.58
N ASP A 24 -3.80 -12.38 -8.58
CA ASP A 24 -5.02 -12.73 -9.31
C ASP A 24 -4.93 -12.26 -10.77
N THR A 25 -4.07 -12.91 -11.56
CA THR A 25 -3.87 -12.62 -13.00
C THR A 25 -4.40 -13.71 -13.94
N GLU A 26 -5.03 -14.75 -13.40
CA GLU A 26 -5.40 -15.96 -14.15
C GLU A 26 -6.62 -15.74 -15.06
N ASP A 27 -7.56 -14.88 -14.67
CA ASP A 27 -8.83 -14.64 -15.39
C ASP A 27 -8.85 -13.29 -16.14
N LEU A 28 -7.72 -12.83 -16.65
CA LEU A 28 -7.61 -11.54 -17.35
C LEU A 28 -8.08 -11.59 -18.81
N VAL A 29 -8.14 -12.79 -19.39
CA VAL A 29 -8.56 -13.00 -20.78
C VAL A 29 -10.06 -13.29 -20.80
N ARG A 30 -10.82 -12.43 -21.49
CA ARG A 30 -12.26 -12.59 -21.70
C ARG A 30 -12.55 -13.63 -22.79
N GLU A 31 -13.78 -14.11 -22.84
CA GLU A 31 -14.23 -15.11 -23.83
C GLU A 31 -14.06 -14.65 -25.30
N ASP A 32 -13.98 -13.33 -25.54
CA ASP A 32 -13.72 -12.73 -26.85
C ASP A 32 -12.22 -12.58 -27.18
N GLY A 33 -11.33 -13.08 -26.32
CA GLY A 33 -9.88 -13.00 -26.46
C GLY A 33 -9.26 -11.64 -26.09
N THR A 34 -10.06 -10.68 -25.64
CA THR A 34 -9.56 -9.39 -25.14
C THR A 34 -9.04 -9.52 -23.70
N ILE A 35 -8.11 -8.64 -23.33
CA ILE A 35 -7.59 -8.57 -21.96
C ILE A 35 -8.28 -7.44 -21.22
N ASP A 36 -8.92 -7.74 -20.08
CA ASP A 36 -9.38 -6.74 -19.12
C ASP A 36 -8.70 -6.96 -17.77
N ASN A 37 -7.84 -6.02 -17.41
CA ASN A 37 -7.13 -5.99 -16.14
C ASN A 37 -7.40 -4.69 -15.36
N MET A 38 -8.62 -4.16 -15.45
CA MET A 38 -8.97 -2.92 -14.76
C MET A 38 -8.86 -3.07 -13.23
N THR A 39 -9.25 -4.23 -12.68
CA THR A 39 -9.12 -4.53 -11.25
C THR A 39 -7.66 -4.57 -10.79
N GLY A 40 -6.77 -5.23 -11.54
CA GLY A 40 -5.35 -5.27 -11.20
C GLY A 40 -4.70 -3.89 -11.34
N LEU A 41 -5.09 -3.10 -12.34
CA LEU A 41 -4.60 -1.72 -12.50
C LEU A 41 -4.99 -0.82 -11.32
N ILE A 42 -6.26 -0.83 -10.91
CA ILE A 42 -6.74 -0.04 -9.76
C ILE A 42 -6.03 -0.50 -8.48
N SER A 43 -5.87 -1.81 -8.31
CA SER A 43 -5.18 -2.40 -7.16
C SER A 43 -3.71 -2.00 -7.12
N PHE A 44 -3.04 -1.96 -8.27
CA PHE A 44 -1.66 -1.50 -8.37
C PHE A 44 -1.50 -0.02 -7.97
N LEU A 45 -2.42 0.84 -8.41
CA LEU A 45 -2.43 2.26 -8.02
C LEU A 45 -2.70 2.42 -6.51
N ALA A 46 -3.63 1.65 -5.95
CA ALA A 46 -3.88 1.65 -4.51
C ALA A 46 -2.65 1.18 -3.71
N MET A 47 -1.93 0.17 -4.21
CA MET A 47 -0.69 -0.32 -3.61
C MET A 47 0.41 0.75 -3.63
N LEU A 48 0.56 1.48 -4.75
CA LEU A 48 1.48 2.62 -4.85
C LEU A 48 1.13 3.72 -3.85
N ALA A 49 -0.14 4.10 -3.74
CA ALA A 49 -0.59 5.10 -2.77
C ALA A 49 -0.28 4.66 -1.33
N LEU A 50 -0.59 3.40 -0.97
CA LEU A 50 -0.28 2.84 0.34
C LEU A 50 1.22 2.81 0.62
N PHE A 51 2.06 2.53 -0.38
CA PHE A 51 3.51 2.61 -0.24
C PHE A 51 3.97 4.01 0.19
N PHE A 52 3.51 5.05 -0.50
CA PHE A 52 3.84 6.43 -0.14
C PHE A 52 3.27 6.86 1.21
N ILE A 53 2.05 6.41 1.56
CA ILE A 53 1.47 6.63 2.88
C ILE A 53 2.33 5.98 3.97
N GLY A 54 2.78 4.74 3.74
CA GLY A 54 3.67 4.03 4.66
C GLY A 54 4.99 4.78 4.87
N TYR A 55 5.61 5.24 3.78
CA TYR A 55 6.81 6.08 3.84
C TYR A 55 6.57 7.38 4.62
N ALA A 56 5.49 8.10 4.33
CA ALA A 56 5.15 9.35 5.01
C ALA A 56 4.86 9.15 6.50
N LEU A 57 4.22 8.06 6.89
CA LEU A 57 3.98 7.71 8.29
C LEU A 57 5.29 7.43 9.05
N ILE A 58 6.28 6.81 8.38
CA ILE A 58 7.59 6.54 8.97
C ILE A 58 8.40 7.84 9.07
N ASP A 59 8.52 8.62 7.99
CA ASP A 59 9.27 9.89 7.98
C ASP A 59 8.65 10.92 8.93
N GLY A 60 7.33 11.09 8.91
CA GLY A 60 6.62 11.96 9.84
C GLY A 60 6.80 11.59 11.31
N SER A 61 7.05 10.30 11.60
CA SER A 61 7.31 9.83 12.97
C SER A 61 8.74 10.14 13.48
N SER A 62 9.66 10.55 12.60
CA SER A 62 11.04 10.92 12.93
C SER A 62 11.18 12.40 13.32
N LYS A 63 10.30 13.28 12.83
CA LYS A 63 10.31 14.73 13.09
C LYS A 63 9.65 15.13 14.40
N GLN A 64 8.93 14.22 15.05
CA GLN A 64 8.14 14.52 16.26
C GLN A 64 8.96 14.62 17.57
N GLY A 65 10.29 14.57 17.48
CA GLY A 65 11.21 14.62 18.64
C GLY A 65 12.36 15.63 18.54
N GLN A 66 12.42 16.46 17.50
CA GLN A 66 13.51 17.44 17.33
C GLN A 66 13.20 18.87 17.84
N GLU A 67 12.01 19.10 18.43
CA GLU A 67 11.66 20.42 19.01
C GLU A 67 11.66 20.45 20.55
N ALA A 68 12.32 19.51 21.21
CA ALA A 68 12.51 19.57 22.66
C ALA A 68 13.97 19.30 23.03
N HIS A 69 14.67 20.38 23.37
CA HIS A 69 15.99 20.49 24.00
C HIS A 69 17.21 20.65 23.08
N GLY A 70 17.75 21.87 23.05
CA GLY A 70 19.20 22.08 22.91
C GLY A 70 19.64 23.33 22.16
N HIS A 71 19.75 24.44 22.90
CA HIS A 71 20.45 25.71 22.61
C HIS A 71 19.74 26.77 21.76
#